data_AF-A0A9D4ZVE3-F1
#
_entry.id   AF-A0A9D4ZVE3-F1
#
_cell.length_a   1.000
_cell.length_b   1.000
_cell.length_c   1.000
_cell.angle_alpha   90.00
_cell.angle_beta   90.00
_cell.angle_gamma   90.00
#
_symmetry.space_group_name_H-M   'P 1'
#
loop_
_entity.id
_entity.type
_entity.pdbx_description
1 polymer ?
#
loop_
_entity_poly.entity_id
_entity_poly.type
_entity_poly.pdbx_seq_one_letter_code
_entity_poly.pdbx_strand_id
1 'polypeptide(L)'
;DETRESYKWLFETFLEAHKQQMPQTVFTDQNQTMEKALVVVMPGTYHGLCTRCLIQDGIKNLGNLMKEESDFLIDFKKCMYDYEDEEQFEDGGKTLIVRYNVKENTWLQRMYATKKKWTACYMKKTFTLGYNQV
;
A
#
# COMPACT_ATOMS: atom_id res chain seq x y z
N ASP A 1 22.70 4.17 -2.44
CA ASP A 1 21.94 4.70 -3.59
C ASP A 1 20.65 3.95 -3.81
N GLU A 2 19.61 4.64 -4.24
CA GLU A 2 18.30 4.06 -4.60
C GLU A 2 18.28 3.67 -6.10
N THR A 3 19.15 2.74 -6.48
CA THR A 3 19.27 2.25 -7.86
C THR A 3 18.56 0.91 -8.01
N ARG A 4 18.32 0.51 -9.26
CA ARG A 4 17.72 -0.80 -9.55
C ARG A 4 18.64 -1.92 -9.05
N GLU A 5 19.95 -1.75 -9.22
CA GLU A 5 20.97 -2.72 -8.84
C GLU A 5 21.06 -2.87 -7.32
N SER A 6 20.98 -1.76 -6.56
CA SER A 6 20.98 -1.83 -5.10
C SER A 6 19.72 -2.50 -4.55
N TYR A 7 18.54 -2.25 -5.15
CA TYR A 7 17.31 -2.94 -4.75
C TYR A 7 17.26 -4.40 -5.16
N LYS A 8 17.83 -4.77 -6.31
CA LYS A 8 18.01 -6.18 -6.68
C LYS A 8 18.84 -6.91 -5.64
N TRP A 9 20.00 -6.37 -5.32
CA TRP A 9 20.89 -6.94 -4.30
C TRP A 9 20.19 -7.06 -2.94
N LEU A 10 19.39 -6.05 -2.55
CA LEU A 10 18.58 -6.10 -1.32
C LEU A 10 17.60 -7.27 -1.33
N PHE A 11 16.85 -7.46 -2.42
CA PHE A 11 15.88 -8.56 -2.51
C PHE A 11 16.53 -9.94 -2.63
N GLU A 12 17.66 -10.04 -3.32
CA GLU A 12 18.45 -11.29 -3.40
C GLU A 12 18.99 -11.67 -2.01
N THR A 13 19.57 -10.70 -1.30
CA THR A 13 20.07 -10.90 0.08
C THR A 13 18.92 -11.26 1.04
N PHE A 14 17.75 -10.63 0.87
CA PHE A 14 16.55 -10.99 1.63
C PHE A 14 16.16 -12.45 1.39
N LEU A 15 16.14 -12.92 0.14
CA LEU A 15 15.82 -14.32 -0.18
C LEU A 15 16.85 -15.28 0.39
N GLU A 16 18.15 -14.96 0.31
CA GLU A 16 19.22 -15.78 0.91
C GLU A 16 19.01 -15.96 2.41
N ALA A 17 18.71 -14.88 3.13
CA ALA A 17 18.40 -14.93 4.56
C ALA A 17 17.15 -15.78 4.88
N HIS A 18 16.22 -15.90 3.93
CA HIS A 18 14.99 -16.69 4.06
C HIS A 18 15.04 -18.02 3.30
N LYS A 19 16.24 -18.57 3.07
CA LYS A 19 16.44 -19.89 2.43
C LYS A 19 15.75 -20.01 1.06
N GLN A 20 15.78 -18.93 0.29
CA GLN A 20 15.16 -18.82 -1.04
C GLN A 20 13.63 -19.00 -1.02
N GLN A 21 12.98 -18.84 0.13
CA GLN A 21 11.52 -18.85 0.22
C GLN A 21 10.96 -17.49 -0.17
N MET A 22 10.27 -17.43 -1.31
CA MET A 22 9.62 -16.21 -1.76
C MET A 22 8.37 -15.92 -0.91
N PRO A 23 8.24 -14.70 -0.34
CA PRO A 23 7.03 -14.30 0.35
C PRO A 23 5.88 -14.17 -0.63
N GLN A 24 4.66 -14.45 -0.17
CA GLN A 24 3.44 -14.21 -0.96
C GLN A 24 3.21 -12.70 -1.19
N THR A 25 3.57 -11.85 -0.24
CA THR A 25 3.40 -10.41 -0.31
C THR A 25 4.57 -9.69 0.33
N VAL A 26 5.02 -8.60 -0.29
CA VAL A 26 6.00 -7.67 0.25
C VAL A 26 5.43 -6.27 0.26
N PHE A 27 5.60 -5.57 1.37
CA PHE A 27 5.18 -4.18 1.53
C PHE A 27 6.39 -3.25 1.43
N THR A 28 6.36 -2.32 0.48
CA THR A 28 7.41 -1.29 0.34
C THR A 28 6.81 0.10 0.19
N ASP A 29 7.65 1.13 0.15
CA ASP A 29 7.20 2.46 -0.26
C ASP A 29 6.80 2.52 -1.76
N GLN A 30 6.39 3.70 -2.23
CA GLN A 30 6.02 3.94 -3.64
C GLN A 30 7.24 4.16 -4.57
N ASN A 31 8.39 3.55 -4.30
CA ASN A 31 9.55 3.66 -5.17
C ASN A 31 9.42 2.73 -6.40
N GLN A 32 9.24 3.32 -7.59
CA GLN A 32 9.10 2.57 -8.85
C GLN A 32 10.36 1.76 -9.21
N THR A 33 11.54 2.22 -8.81
CA THR A 33 12.80 1.49 -9.03
C THR A 33 12.83 0.23 -8.17
N MET A 34 12.35 0.33 -6.92
CA MET A 34 12.18 -0.82 -6.04
C MET A 34 11.13 -1.80 -6.56
N GLU A 35 9.97 -1.31 -7.02
CA GLU A 35 8.93 -2.16 -7.63
C GLU A 35 9.47 -2.94 -8.85
N LYS A 36 10.22 -2.28 -9.74
CA LYS A 36 10.84 -2.93 -10.90
C LYS A 36 11.86 -3.98 -10.50
N ALA A 37 12.65 -3.73 -9.46
CA ALA A 37 13.59 -4.72 -8.93
C ALA A 37 12.88 -5.91 -8.31
N LEU A 38 11.79 -5.67 -7.55
CA LEU A 38 10.96 -6.70 -6.93
C LEU A 38 10.39 -7.66 -7.99
N VAL A 39 9.81 -7.15 -9.07
CA VAL A 39 9.25 -7.97 -10.15
C VAL A 39 10.33 -8.83 -10.83
N VAL A 40 11.57 -8.36 -10.90
CA VAL A 40 12.67 -9.14 -11.48
C VAL A 40 13.15 -10.25 -10.55
N VAL A 41 13.28 -9.98 -9.25
CA VAL A 41 13.84 -10.94 -8.28
C VAL A 41 12.76 -11.91 -7.76
N MET A 42 11.53 -11.43 -7.57
CA MET A 42 10.41 -12.17 -7.00
C MET A 42 9.12 -11.99 -7.85
N PRO A 43 9.07 -12.49 -9.09
CA PRO A 43 7.95 -12.24 -10.02
C PRO A 43 6.59 -12.78 -9.56
N GLY A 44 6.57 -13.73 -8.61
CA GLY A 44 5.34 -14.29 -8.03
C GLY A 44 4.87 -13.59 -6.75
N THR A 45 5.64 -12.65 -6.21
CA THR A 45 5.31 -11.94 -4.97
C THR A 45 4.40 -10.76 -5.26
N TYR A 46 3.29 -10.67 -4.53
CA TYR A 46 2.41 -9.52 -4.60
C TYR A 46 3.08 -8.28 -3.98
N HIS A 47 3.02 -7.16 -4.70
CA HIS A 47 3.57 -5.90 -4.22
C HIS A 47 2.50 -5.05 -3.52
N GLY A 48 2.55 -5.02 -2.20
CA GLY A 48 1.77 -4.12 -1.37
C GLY A 48 2.51 -2.81 -1.11
N LEU A 49 1.76 -1.72 -0.90
CA LEU A 49 2.31 -0.45 -0.47
C LEU A 49 2.22 -0.35 1.05
N CYS A 50 3.32 0.05 1.68
CA CYS A 50 3.42 0.29 3.11
C CYS A 50 2.52 1.46 3.50
N THR A 51 1.43 1.18 4.21
CA THR A 51 0.46 2.19 4.65
C THR A 51 1.08 3.29 5.49
N ARG A 52 2.12 2.99 6.29
CA ARG A 52 2.85 4.02 7.04
C ARG A 52 3.54 5.01 6.11
N CYS A 53 4.17 4.52 5.04
CA CYS A 53 4.77 5.39 4.02
C CYS A 53 3.70 6.22 3.31
N LEU A 54 2.55 5.62 3.01
CA LEU A 54 1.42 6.33 2.40
C LEU A 54 0.87 7.45 3.29
N ILE A 55 0.76 7.21 4.60
CA ILE A 55 0.34 8.24 5.56
C ILE A 55 1.38 9.37 5.61
N GLN A 56 2.67 9.04 5.65
CA GLN A 56 3.75 10.04 5.64
C GLN A 56 3.72 10.89 4.36
N ASP A 57 3.53 10.27 3.20
CA ASP A 57 3.39 11.01 1.94
C ASP A 57 2.09 11.82 1.90
N GLY A 58 1.01 11.31 2.49
CA GLY A 58 -0.22 12.07 2.66
C GLY A 58 -0.05 13.30 3.54
N ILE A 59 0.71 13.21 4.64
CA ILE A 59 1.05 14.36 5.47
C ILE A 59 1.80 15.42 4.65
N LYS A 60 2.76 15.01 3.80
CA LYS A 60 3.48 15.94 2.92
C LYS A 60 2.58 16.63 1.89
N ASN A 61 1.59 15.91 1.34
CA ASN A 61 0.75 16.40 0.24
C ASN A 61 -0.55 17.09 0.68
N LEU A 62 -1.05 16.78 1.88
CA LEU A 62 -2.33 17.27 2.41
C LEU A 62 -2.17 18.11 3.69
N GLY A 63 -0.97 18.14 4.27
CA GLY A 63 -0.63 18.97 5.42
C GLY A 63 -1.58 18.77 6.60
N ASN A 64 -2.18 19.87 7.06
CA ASN A 64 -3.08 19.89 8.21
C ASN A 64 -4.31 18.98 8.08
N LEU A 65 -4.71 18.61 6.86
CA LEU A 65 -5.80 17.66 6.67
C LEU A 65 -5.40 16.25 7.16
N MET A 66 -4.12 15.90 7.11
CA MET A 66 -3.56 14.63 7.57
C MET A 66 -2.91 14.70 8.95
N LYS A 67 -3.17 15.77 9.73
CA LYS A 67 -2.64 15.88 11.09
C LYS A 67 -3.10 14.71 11.95
N GLU A 68 -2.33 14.39 12.97
CA GLU A 68 -2.68 13.39 13.96
C GLU A 68 -4.07 13.72 14.56
N GLU A 69 -4.87 12.68 14.79
CA GLU A 69 -6.26 12.77 15.31
C GLU A 69 -7.25 13.56 14.42
N SER A 70 -6.88 13.98 13.21
CA SER A 70 -7.86 14.58 12.29
C SER A 70 -8.92 13.56 11.86
N ASP A 71 -10.15 14.04 11.73
CA ASP A 71 -11.26 13.24 11.18
C ASP A 71 -10.90 12.65 9.82
N PHE A 72 -10.18 13.41 8.98
CA PHE A 72 -9.74 12.92 7.68
C PHE A 72 -8.76 11.77 7.80
N LEU A 73 -7.73 11.87 8.66
CA LEU A 73 -6.80 10.75 8.87
C LEU A 73 -7.52 9.53 9.44
N ILE A 74 -8.50 9.72 10.33
CA ILE A 74 -9.32 8.65 10.88
C ILE A 74 -10.11 7.97 9.75
N ASP A 75 -10.87 8.72 8.96
CA ASP A 75 -11.66 8.17 7.87
C ASP A 75 -10.77 7.58 6.75
N PHE A 76 -9.60 8.15 6.51
CA PHE A 76 -8.62 7.61 5.57
C PHE A 76 -8.05 6.27 6.05
N LYS A 77 -7.78 6.12 7.35
CA LYS A 77 -7.38 4.83 7.95
C LYS A 77 -8.50 3.79 7.85
N LYS A 78 -9.77 4.19 8.01
CA LYS A 78 -10.90 3.27 7.74
C LYS A 78 -10.88 2.75 6.31
N CYS A 79 -10.58 3.61 5.33
CA CYS A 79 -10.39 3.19 3.94
C CYS A 79 -9.24 2.19 3.77
N MET A 80 -8.17 2.28 4.56
CA MET A 80 -7.05 1.33 4.49
C MET A 80 -7.41 -0.04 5.10
N TYR A 81 -8.12 -0.06 6.23
CA TYR A 81 -8.15 -1.24 7.11
C TYR A 81 -9.53 -1.81 7.39
N ASP A 82 -10.57 -0.98 7.43
CA ASP A 82 -11.83 -1.35 8.08
C ASP A 82 -12.86 -1.92 7.10
N TYR A 83 -12.78 -1.57 5.82
CA TYR A 83 -13.66 -2.16 4.81
C TYR A 83 -13.23 -3.58 4.49
N GLU A 84 -14.18 -4.51 4.58
CA GLU A 84 -13.97 -5.92 4.22
C GLU A 84 -14.36 -6.19 2.77
N ASP A 85 -15.29 -5.41 2.24
CA ASP A 85 -15.81 -5.54 0.89
C ASP A 85 -15.39 -4.34 0.00
N GLU A 86 -15.24 -4.61 -1.30
CA GLU A 86 -14.81 -3.61 -2.28
C GLU A 86 -15.90 -2.55 -2.53
N GLU A 87 -17.19 -2.92 -2.52
CA GLU A 87 -18.30 -1.98 -2.70
C GLU A 87 -18.37 -1.01 -1.52
N GLN A 88 -18.25 -1.52 -0.28
CA GLN A 88 -18.17 -0.69 0.92
C GLN A 88 -16.97 0.26 0.88
N PHE A 89 -15.81 -0.22 0.42
CA PHE A 89 -14.66 0.65 0.21
C PHE A 89 -14.93 1.75 -0.82
N GLU A 90 -15.55 1.42 -1.96
CA GLU A 90 -15.83 2.41 -3.00
C GLU A 90 -16.83 3.48 -2.52
N ASP A 91 -17.83 3.11 -1.74
CA ASP A 91 -18.78 4.06 -1.14
C ASP A 91 -18.09 4.95 -0.09
N GLY A 92 -17.34 4.33 0.82
CA GLY A 92 -16.57 5.02 1.85
C GLY A 92 -15.53 5.98 1.27
N GLY A 93 -14.82 5.53 0.22
CA GLY A 93 -13.84 6.32 -0.51
C GLY A 93 -14.46 7.53 -1.21
N LYS A 94 -15.59 7.35 -1.89
CA LYS A 94 -16.35 8.48 -2.49
C LYS A 94 -16.82 9.46 -1.43
N THR A 95 -17.35 8.96 -0.32
CA THR A 95 -17.80 9.77 0.80
C THR A 95 -16.65 10.60 1.37
N LEU A 96 -15.48 10.00 1.57
CA LEU A 96 -14.27 10.72 2.01
C LEU A 96 -13.88 11.82 1.00
N ILE A 97 -13.85 11.53 -0.29
CA ILE A 97 -13.47 12.51 -1.32
C ILE A 97 -14.41 13.72 -1.33
N VAL A 98 -15.72 13.48 -1.24
CA VAL A 98 -16.75 14.52 -1.24
C VAL A 98 -16.75 15.31 0.06
N ARG A 99 -16.75 14.62 1.21
CA ARG A 99 -16.83 15.23 2.55
C ARG A 99 -15.72 16.27 2.78
N TYR A 100 -14.52 15.98 2.30
CA TYR A 100 -13.35 16.85 2.51
C TYR A 100 -12.99 17.71 1.30
N ASN A 101 -13.81 17.69 0.24
CA ASN A 101 -13.60 18.46 -1.00
C ASN A 101 -12.20 18.29 -1.61
N VAL A 102 -11.71 17.05 -1.65
CA VAL A 102 -10.35 16.70 -2.11
C VAL A 102 -10.32 16.05 -3.50
N LYS A 103 -11.42 16.16 -4.25
CA LYS A 103 -11.59 15.53 -5.57
C LYS A 103 -10.49 15.88 -6.56
N GLU A 104 -10.03 17.14 -6.55
CA GLU A 104 -9.01 17.65 -7.48
C GLU A 104 -7.57 17.46 -6.97
N ASN A 105 -7.38 16.82 -5.80
CA ASN A 105 -6.05 16.56 -5.26
C ASN A 105 -5.37 15.42 -6.04
N THR A 106 -4.34 15.77 -6.82
CA THR A 106 -3.66 14.82 -7.72
C THR A 106 -2.95 13.68 -7.00
N TRP A 107 -2.43 13.92 -5.79
CA TRP A 107 -1.84 12.86 -4.97
C TRP A 107 -2.91 11.86 -4.53
N LEU A 108 -4.07 12.34 -4.05
CA LEU A 108 -5.17 11.48 -3.64
C LEU A 108 -5.75 10.66 -4.80
N GLN A 109 -5.85 11.25 -5.99
CA GLN A 109 -6.27 10.55 -7.21
C GLN A 109 -5.32 9.40 -7.55
N ARG A 110 -3.99 9.65 -7.52
CA ARG A 110 -2.98 8.61 -7.75
C ARG A 110 -3.03 7.52 -6.68
N MET A 111 -3.22 7.91 -5.43
CA MET A 111 -3.42 6.99 -4.32
C MET A 111 -4.63 6.09 -4.52
N TYR A 112 -5.78 6.65 -4.91
CA TYR A 112 -6.99 5.90 -5.15
C TYR A 112 -6.85 4.96 -6.36
N ALA A 113 -6.09 5.36 -7.39
CA ALA A 113 -5.77 4.49 -8.53
C ALA A 113 -4.97 3.24 -8.13
N THR A 114 -4.17 3.32 -7.06
CA THR A 114 -3.38 2.20 -6.52
C THR A 114 -4.06 1.47 -5.35
N LYS A 115 -5.35 1.74 -5.06
CA LYS A 115 -6.13 1.17 -3.94
C LYS A 115 -5.93 -0.32 -3.71
N LYS A 116 -5.82 -1.10 -4.77
CA LYS A 116 -5.63 -2.56 -4.69
C LYS A 116 -4.38 -2.96 -3.90
N LYS A 117 -3.33 -2.12 -3.90
CA LYS A 117 -2.05 -2.38 -3.26
C LYS A 117 -1.99 -2.00 -1.77
N TRP A 118 -2.99 -1.32 -1.21
CA TRP A 118 -2.89 -0.79 0.17
C TRP A 118 -4.16 -0.92 1.00
N THR A 119 -5.25 -1.41 0.42
CA THR A 119 -6.54 -1.58 1.10
C THR A 119 -6.74 -3.04 1.47
N ALA A 120 -7.21 -3.28 2.70
CA ALA A 120 -7.39 -4.64 3.20
C ALA A 120 -8.37 -5.47 2.35
N CYS A 121 -9.50 -4.91 1.92
CA CYS A 121 -10.52 -5.63 1.15
C CYS A 121 -9.99 -6.17 -0.19
N TYR A 122 -9.13 -5.43 -0.90
CA TYR A 122 -8.56 -5.89 -2.16
C TYR A 122 -7.39 -6.88 -1.94
N MET A 123 -6.59 -6.66 -0.90
CA MET A 123 -5.44 -7.52 -0.59
C MET A 123 -5.85 -8.89 -0.02
N LYS A 124 -7.01 -9.01 0.65
CA LYS A 124 -7.57 -10.30 1.09
C LYS A 124 -7.85 -11.23 -0.11
N LYS A 125 -8.18 -10.68 -1.29
CA LYS A 125 -8.45 -11.47 -2.50
C LYS A 125 -7.19 -11.91 -3.25
N THR A 126 -6.03 -11.31 -2.97
CA THR A 126 -4.74 -11.66 -3.59
C THR A 126 -4.04 -12.86 -2.95
N PHE A 127 -4.82 -13.76 -2.34
CA PHE A 127 -4.38 -15.09 -1.89
C PHE A 127 -3.35 -15.07 -0.75
N THR A 128 -3.82 -14.79 0.47
CA THR A 128 -3.08 -15.18 1.68
C THR A 128 -3.47 -16.62 2.03
N LEU A 129 -2.74 -17.61 1.51
CA LEU A 129 -2.78 -18.97 2.07
C LEU A 129 -1.88 -18.97 3.30
N GLY A 130 -2.42 -18.47 4.42
CA GLY A 130 -1.86 -18.69 5.75
C GLY A 130 -2.41 -20.00 6.30
N TYR A 131 -1.56 -21.00 6.48
CA TYR A 131 -1.91 -22.20 7.25
C TYR A 131 -1.97 -21.78 8.72
N ASN A 132 -3.18 -21.64 9.28
CA ASN A 132 -3.33 -21.61 10.73
C ASN A 132 -2.96 -23.02 11.24
N GLN A 133 -1.77 -23.18 11.81
CA GLN A 133 -1.51 -24.33 12.65
C GLN A 133 -2.29 -24.10 13.94
N VAL A 134 -3.21 -25.03 14.20
CA VAL A 134 -4.05 -25.14 15.39
C VAL A 134 -3.21 -25.17 16.66
#